data_AF-A0A959KCK9-F1
#
_entry.id   AF-A0A959KCK9-F1
#
_cell.length_a   1.000
_cell.length_b   1.000
_cell.length_c   1.000
_cell.angle_alpha   90.00
_cell.angle_beta   90.00
_cell.angle_gamma   90.00
#
_symmetry.space_group_name_H-M   'P 1'
#
loop_
_entity.id
_entity.type
_entity.pdbx_description
1 polymer ?
#
loop_
_entity_poly.entity_id
_entity_poly.type
_entity_poly.pdbx_seq_one_letter_code
_entity_poly.pdbx_strand_id
1 'polypeptide(L)'
;MRKWTILVWVMMATGLWGQNPHGAAFTMDCAKCHTPTGWTPLLNTLAFSHDTTAFPLLGAHQTVDCKLCHTTLVFDQAPLDCFGCHTDVHQQTVGPDCARCHDSRSWIVDDITDIHRQDGFALVGAHATAD
;
A
#
# COMPACT_ATOMS: atom_id res chain seq x y z
N MET A 1 37.26 46.13 -43.76
CA MET A 1 35.80 46.35 -43.78
C MET A 1 35.12 45.20 -44.50
N ARG A 2 33.94 44.78 -44.01
CA ARG A 2 33.05 43.74 -44.55
C ARG A 2 33.22 42.32 -43.97
N LYS A 3 32.90 42.24 -42.67
CA LYS A 3 31.91 41.34 -42.06
C LYS A 3 31.89 39.90 -42.60
N TRP A 4 32.79 39.06 -42.11
CA TRP A 4 32.55 37.63 -41.92
C TRP A 4 31.75 37.45 -40.62
N THR A 5 30.44 37.41 -40.72
CA THR A 5 29.56 36.82 -39.68
C THR A 5 29.22 35.42 -40.20
N ILE A 6 30.02 34.40 -39.86
CA ILE A 6 29.73 33.45 -38.77
C ILE A 6 28.26 33.00 -38.92
N LEU A 7 27.96 32.05 -39.82
CA LEU A 7 27.98 30.61 -39.55
C LEU A 7 27.42 30.25 -38.17
N VAL A 8 26.44 29.35 -38.20
CA VAL A 8 26.04 28.46 -37.11
C VAL A 8 24.95 29.00 -36.19
N TRP A 9 23.71 28.65 -36.55
CA TRP A 9 22.86 27.80 -35.72
C TRP A 9 23.02 28.00 -34.21
N VAL A 10 22.40 29.04 -33.66
CA VAL A 10 21.93 28.94 -32.28
C VAL A 10 20.70 28.05 -32.34
N MET A 11 20.95 26.73 -32.32
CA MET A 11 19.97 25.76 -31.86
C MET A 11 19.38 26.32 -30.57
N MET A 12 18.08 26.62 -30.57
CA MET A 12 17.31 26.63 -29.35
C MET A 12 17.50 25.25 -28.72
N ALA A 13 18.48 25.12 -27.85
CA ALA A 13 18.53 24.04 -26.88
C ALA A 13 17.41 24.33 -25.89
N THR A 14 16.17 24.09 -26.32
CA THR A 14 15.08 23.81 -25.39
C THR A 14 15.60 22.65 -24.56
N GLY A 15 15.95 22.94 -23.30
CA GLY A 15 16.43 21.94 -22.39
C GLY A 15 15.39 20.84 -22.32
N LEU A 16 15.68 19.70 -22.96
CA LEU A 16 15.05 18.43 -22.66
C LEU A 16 15.57 18.01 -21.27
N TRP A 17 15.15 18.75 -20.25
CA TRP A 17 15.32 18.33 -18.88
C TRP A 17 14.44 17.09 -18.75
N GLY A 18 15.08 15.95 -18.49
CA GLY A 18 14.37 14.69 -18.25
C GLY A 18 13.31 14.94 -17.19
N GLN A 19 12.04 14.92 -17.61
CA GLN A 19 10.93 15.11 -16.69
C GLN A 19 10.89 13.88 -15.79
N ASN A 20 10.94 14.08 -14.48
CA ASN A 20 10.72 13.00 -13.53
C ASN A 20 9.28 12.47 -13.75
N PRO A 21 9.07 11.23 -14.22
CA PRO A 21 7.73 10.69 -14.45
C PRO A 21 6.92 10.55 -13.14
N HIS A 22 7.58 10.68 -11.99
CA HIS A 22 7.01 10.63 -10.65
C HIS A 22 6.63 12.02 -10.10
N GLY A 23 6.83 13.08 -10.89
CA GLY A 23 6.54 14.46 -10.51
C GLY A 23 7.66 15.11 -9.70
N ALA A 24 7.57 16.43 -9.54
CA ALA A 24 8.60 17.24 -8.88
C ALA A 24 8.69 17.03 -7.35
N ALA A 25 7.63 16.47 -6.74
CA ALA A 25 7.57 16.20 -5.31
C ALA A 25 8.28 14.89 -4.90
N PHE A 26 8.65 14.03 -5.86
CA PHE A 26 9.36 12.78 -5.57
C PHE A 26 10.84 13.05 -5.31
N THR A 27 11.27 12.90 -4.06
CA THR A 27 12.62 13.27 -3.59
C THR A 27 13.55 12.07 -3.37
N MET A 28 13.10 10.85 -3.64
CA MET A 28 13.90 9.64 -3.45
C MET A 28 14.90 9.44 -4.60
N ASP A 29 16.08 8.91 -4.27
CA ASP A 29 17.11 8.55 -5.26
C ASP A 29 16.58 7.52 -6.27
N CYS A 30 16.68 7.86 -7.56
CA CYS A 30 16.29 7.03 -8.69
C CYS A 30 16.90 5.63 -8.65
N ALA A 31 18.14 5.51 -8.17
CA ALA A 31 18.88 4.25 -8.10
C ALA A 31 18.30 3.26 -7.08
N LYS A 32 17.40 3.69 -6.18
CA LYS A 32 16.69 2.78 -5.28
C LYS A 32 15.71 1.88 -6.03
N CYS A 33 15.09 2.41 -7.08
CA CYS A 33 14.09 1.68 -7.86
C CYS A 33 14.57 1.33 -9.27
N HIS A 34 15.53 2.04 -9.84
CA HIS A 34 15.98 1.83 -11.22
C HIS A 34 17.45 1.41 -11.28
N THR A 35 17.82 0.76 -12.38
CA THR A 35 19.21 0.38 -12.65
C THR A 35 19.74 1.18 -13.83
N PRO A 36 21.07 1.36 -13.94
CA PRO A 36 21.67 1.92 -15.15
C PRO A 36 21.35 1.11 -16.42
N THR A 37 21.00 -0.17 -16.27
CA THR A 37 20.62 -1.05 -17.38
C THR A 37 19.18 -0.87 -17.86
N GLY A 38 18.32 -0.19 -17.10
CA GLY A 38 16.94 0.05 -17.52
C GLY A 38 16.04 0.71 -16.46
N TRP A 39 14.95 1.31 -16.96
CA TRP A 39 13.95 2.04 -16.16
C TRP A 39 12.81 1.17 -15.63
N THR A 40 12.85 -0.15 -15.83
CA THR A 40 11.90 -1.06 -15.16
C THR A 40 12.18 -1.04 -13.65
N PRO A 41 11.17 -0.76 -12.81
CA PRO A 41 11.39 -0.63 -11.37
C PRO A 41 11.69 -1.98 -10.72
N LEU A 42 12.66 -1.98 -9.82
CA LEU A 42 13.16 -3.09 -9.01
C LEU A 42 12.21 -3.44 -7.85
N LEU A 43 10.91 -3.52 -8.10
CA LEU A 43 9.90 -3.68 -7.02
C LEU A 43 10.14 -4.93 -6.16
N ASN A 44 10.71 -5.97 -6.76
CA ASN A 44 10.91 -7.28 -6.10
C ASN A 44 12.31 -7.42 -5.46
N THR A 45 13.21 -6.47 -5.71
CA THR A 45 14.60 -6.50 -5.18
C THR A 45 14.92 -5.28 -4.33
N LEU A 46 13.93 -4.42 -4.07
CA LEU A 46 14.03 -3.39 -3.05
C LEU A 46 14.31 -4.06 -1.71
N ALA A 47 15.46 -3.76 -1.12
CA ALA A 47 15.81 -4.19 0.24
C ALA A 47 14.97 -3.40 1.25
N PHE A 48 13.70 -3.74 1.36
CA PHE A 48 12.74 -3.16 2.30
C PHE A 48 12.00 -4.27 3.04
N SER A 49 11.88 -4.15 4.35
CA SER A 49 11.17 -5.11 5.20
C SER A 49 10.04 -4.43 5.96
N HIS A 50 8.82 -4.92 5.77
CA HIS A 50 7.65 -4.48 6.52
C HIS A 50 7.73 -4.82 8.03
N ASP A 51 8.56 -5.79 8.43
CA ASP A 51 8.76 -6.18 9.84
C ASP A 51 9.37 -5.05 10.68
N THR A 52 9.98 -4.07 10.02
CA THR A 52 10.57 -2.88 10.66
C THR A 52 9.63 -1.69 10.72
N THR A 53 8.39 -1.85 10.25
CA THR A 53 7.41 -0.77 10.13
C THR A 53 6.29 -0.92 11.16
N ALA A 54 5.38 0.06 11.19
CA ALA A 54 4.17 -0.02 12.00
C ALA A 54 3.13 -1.03 11.47
N PHE A 55 3.34 -1.59 10.27
CA PHE A 55 2.43 -2.56 9.64
C PHE A 55 3.21 -3.78 9.12
N PRO A 56 3.52 -4.75 9.99
CA PRO A 56 4.10 -6.00 9.55
C PRO A 56 3.09 -6.77 8.70
N LEU A 57 3.55 -7.33 7.57
CA LEU A 57 2.70 -8.15 6.71
C LEU A 57 2.59 -9.56 7.33
N LEU A 58 1.42 -9.85 7.90
CA LEU A 58 1.11 -11.13 8.52
C LEU A 58 0.01 -11.87 7.74
N GLY A 59 -0.03 -13.19 7.87
CA GLY A 59 -1.08 -14.01 7.27
C GLY A 59 -1.20 -13.81 5.76
N ALA A 60 -2.43 -13.55 5.30
CA ALA A 60 -2.75 -13.36 3.89
C ALA A 60 -2.16 -12.06 3.30
N HIS A 61 -1.81 -11.06 4.14
CA HIS A 61 -1.22 -9.81 3.67
C HIS A 61 0.22 -9.99 3.13
N GLN A 62 0.90 -11.11 3.40
CA GLN A 62 2.26 -11.36 2.91
C GLN A 62 2.35 -11.48 1.39
N THR A 63 1.25 -11.81 0.72
CA THR A 63 1.24 -12.08 -0.73
C THR A 63 0.46 -11.02 -1.52
N VAL A 64 0.08 -9.91 -0.88
CA VAL A 64 -0.65 -8.81 -1.53
C VAL A 64 0.26 -8.04 -2.49
N ASP A 65 -0.27 -7.55 -3.61
CA ASP A 65 0.47 -6.63 -4.48
C ASP A 65 0.71 -5.31 -3.74
N CYS A 66 1.94 -4.81 -3.77
CA CYS A 66 2.36 -3.57 -3.11
C CYS A 66 1.43 -2.39 -3.42
N LYS A 67 0.91 -2.32 -4.66
CA LYS A 67 0.07 -1.21 -5.15
C LYS A 67 -1.32 -1.19 -4.55
N LEU A 68 -1.78 -2.29 -3.94
CA LEU A 68 -3.08 -2.34 -3.28
C LEU A 68 -3.11 -1.46 -2.03
N CYS A 69 -1.96 -1.27 -1.36
CA CYS A 69 -1.82 -0.35 -0.24
C CYS A 69 -1.12 0.96 -0.66
N HIS A 70 -0.05 0.86 -1.44
CA HIS A 70 0.74 2.01 -1.90
C HIS A 70 0.24 2.51 -3.26
N THR A 71 -0.91 3.18 -3.23
CA THR A 71 -1.57 3.73 -4.44
C THR A 71 -0.84 4.94 -5.02
N THR A 72 0.08 5.53 -4.26
CA THR A 72 0.96 6.62 -4.67
C THR A 72 2.42 6.25 -4.40
N LEU A 73 3.34 7.10 -4.85
CA LEU A 73 4.77 6.96 -4.58
C LEU A 73 5.19 7.51 -3.22
N VAL A 74 4.22 7.95 -2.42
CA VAL A 74 4.41 8.38 -1.03
C VAL A 74 4.09 7.19 -0.14
N PHE A 75 5.09 6.33 0.05
CA PHE A 75 4.92 5.00 0.64
C PHE A 75 4.48 5.01 2.12
N ASP A 76 4.70 6.09 2.85
CA ASP A 76 4.30 6.23 4.26
C ASP A 76 2.84 6.67 4.46
N GLN A 77 2.08 6.88 3.38
CA GLN A 77 0.67 7.26 3.41
C GLN A 77 -0.32 6.09 3.28
N ALA A 78 0.18 4.85 3.19
CA ALA A 78 -0.70 3.68 3.14
C ALA A 78 -1.56 3.59 4.42
N PRO A 79 -2.86 3.27 4.31
CA PRO A 79 -3.70 3.06 5.48
C PRO A 79 -3.17 1.93 6.36
N LEU A 80 -3.28 2.11 7.68
CA LEU A 80 -2.80 1.14 8.66
C LEU A 80 -3.96 0.40 9.36
N ASP A 81 -5.17 0.95 9.28
CA ASP A 81 -6.36 0.36 9.87
C ASP A 81 -7.11 -0.54 8.87
N CYS A 82 -7.93 -1.44 9.41
CA CYS A 82 -8.67 -2.41 8.60
C CYS A 82 -9.60 -1.75 7.58
N PHE A 83 -10.24 -0.64 7.94
CA PHE A 83 -11.24 0.05 7.11
C PHE A 83 -10.62 0.84 5.96
N GLY A 84 -9.33 1.17 6.06
CA GLY A 84 -8.57 1.78 4.99
C GLY A 84 -8.55 0.95 3.70
N CYS A 85 -8.70 -0.38 3.81
CA CYS A 85 -8.71 -1.30 2.68
C CYS A 85 -9.98 -2.17 2.61
N HIS A 86 -10.54 -2.56 3.75
CA HIS A 86 -11.65 -3.51 3.81
C HIS A 86 -12.98 -2.84 4.11
N THR A 87 -14.02 -3.28 3.40
CA THR A 87 -15.39 -2.83 3.66
C THR A 87 -16.02 -3.67 4.76
N ASP A 88 -16.70 -3.02 5.69
CA ASP A 88 -17.47 -3.69 6.73
C ASP A 88 -18.74 -4.35 6.17
N VAL A 89 -18.77 -5.68 6.17
CA VAL A 89 -19.94 -6.46 5.75
C VAL A 89 -21.04 -6.50 6.82
N HIS A 90 -20.71 -6.17 8.07
CA HIS A 90 -21.63 -6.19 9.20
C HIS A 90 -22.43 -4.89 9.35
N GLN A 91 -22.22 -3.92 8.47
CA GLN A 91 -22.97 -2.65 8.45
C GLN A 91 -22.95 -1.94 9.82
N GLN A 92 -21.78 -1.95 10.47
CA GLN A 92 -21.49 -1.28 11.75
C GLN A 92 -22.25 -1.86 12.96
N THR A 93 -22.84 -3.05 12.83
CA THR A 93 -23.62 -3.68 13.92
C THR A 93 -22.76 -4.34 15.00
N VAL A 94 -21.49 -4.62 14.72
CA VAL A 94 -20.57 -5.34 15.63
C VAL A 94 -19.41 -4.48 16.16
N GLY A 95 -19.45 -3.16 15.90
CA GLY A 95 -18.42 -2.21 16.30
C GLY A 95 -17.18 -2.22 15.38
N PRO A 96 -16.22 -1.30 15.60
CA PRO A 96 -15.09 -1.11 14.70
C PRO A 96 -13.88 -2.02 14.99
N ASP A 97 -13.90 -2.78 16.09
CA ASP A 97 -12.79 -3.64 16.48
C ASP A 97 -12.82 -4.97 15.73
N CYS A 98 -12.35 -4.94 14.48
CA CYS A 98 -12.29 -6.11 13.60
C CYS A 98 -11.51 -7.27 14.22
N ALA A 99 -10.45 -6.95 14.97
CA ALA A 99 -9.51 -7.91 15.54
C ALA A 99 -10.11 -8.73 16.70
N ARG A 100 -11.28 -8.35 17.20
CA ARG A 100 -12.03 -9.12 18.18
C ARG A 100 -12.54 -10.46 17.63
N CYS A 101 -12.82 -10.52 16.33
CA CYS A 101 -13.37 -11.71 15.69
C CYS A 101 -12.51 -12.22 14.53
N HIS A 102 -11.87 -11.33 13.77
CA HIS A 102 -11.11 -11.66 12.58
C HIS A 102 -9.61 -11.45 12.80
N ASP A 103 -8.78 -12.12 11.99
CA ASP A 103 -7.35 -11.87 11.98
C ASP A 103 -6.77 -11.83 10.56
N SER A 104 -5.51 -11.40 10.44
CA SER A 104 -4.83 -11.24 9.15
C SER A 104 -4.72 -12.52 8.29
N ARG A 105 -4.99 -13.70 8.84
CA ARG A 105 -4.94 -14.99 8.14
C ARG A 105 -6.28 -15.31 7.49
N SER A 106 -7.40 -14.92 8.10
CA SER A 106 -8.75 -15.28 7.63
C SER A 106 -9.84 -14.37 8.20
N TRP A 107 -10.86 -14.11 7.38
CA TRP A 107 -12.13 -13.52 7.81
C TRP A 107 -13.10 -14.55 8.41
N ILE A 108 -12.83 -15.84 8.24
CA ILE A 108 -13.67 -16.90 8.79
C ILE A 108 -13.49 -16.97 10.31
N VAL A 109 -14.60 -17.07 11.04
CA VAL A 109 -14.65 -17.20 12.50
C VAL A 109 -15.24 -18.56 12.83
N ASP A 110 -14.38 -19.53 13.15
CA ASP A 110 -14.81 -20.91 13.42
C ASP A 110 -15.41 -21.07 14.84
N ASP A 111 -15.11 -20.15 15.75
CA ASP A 111 -15.32 -20.30 17.19
C ASP A 111 -16.38 -19.32 17.74
N ILE A 112 -17.33 -18.88 16.91
CA ILE A 112 -18.22 -17.74 17.23
C ILE A 112 -19.02 -17.92 18.53
N THR A 113 -19.43 -19.15 18.85
CA THR A 113 -20.15 -19.47 20.08
C THR A 113 -19.27 -19.28 21.32
N ASP A 114 -17.99 -19.61 21.22
CA ASP A 114 -17.04 -19.51 22.33
C ASP A 114 -16.67 -18.06 22.61
N ILE A 115 -16.52 -17.24 21.56
CA ILE A 115 -16.30 -15.79 21.68
C ILE A 115 -17.46 -15.13 22.41
N HIS A 116 -18.71 -15.41 21.98
CA HIS A 116 -19.91 -14.88 22.64
C HIS A 116 -20.03 -15.33 24.10
N ARG A 117 -19.60 -16.56 24.42
CA ARG A 117 -19.59 -17.05 25.80
C ARG A 117 -18.60 -16.29 26.67
N GLN A 118 -17.41 -15.97 26.15
CA GLN A 118 -16.38 -15.22 26.88
C GLN A 118 -16.81 -13.77 27.15
N ASP A 119 -17.52 -13.17 26.21
CA ASP A 119 -18.06 -11.80 26.32
C ASP A 119 -19.35 -11.70 27.16
N GLY A 120 -19.86 -12.82 27.69
CA GLY A 120 -21.04 -12.87 28.55
C GLY A 120 -22.39 -12.93 27.82
N PHE A 121 -22.38 -13.14 26.51
CA PHE A 121 -23.55 -13.21 25.63
C PHE A 121 -23.71 -14.60 24.99
N ALA A 122 -23.65 -15.66 25.79
CA ALA A 122 -23.70 -17.03 25.29
C ALA A 122 -24.91 -17.28 24.37
N LEU A 123 -24.64 -17.73 23.13
CA LEU A 123 -25.64 -18.08 22.13
C LEU A 123 -26.35 -19.39 22.52
N VAL A 124 -27.40 -19.28 23.33
CA VAL A 124 -28.18 -20.42 23.85
C VAL A 124 -29.66 -20.33 23.47
N GLY A 125 -30.35 -21.48 23.52
CA GLY A 125 -31.78 -21.56 23.21
C GLY A 125 -32.09 -21.08 21.80
N ALA A 126 -33.03 -20.14 21.66
CA ALA A 126 -33.40 -19.58 20.35
C ALA A 126 -32.26 -18.82 19.64
N HIS A 127 -31.21 -18.42 20.36
CA HIS A 127 -30.03 -17.75 19.79
C HIS A 127 -28.93 -18.73 19.38
N ALA A 128 -29.08 -20.04 19.64
CA ALA A 128 -28.06 -21.04 19.30
C ALA A 128 -27.88 -21.27 17.79
N THR A 129 -28.80 -20.77 16.97
CA THR A 129 -28.78 -20.86 15.50
C THR A 129 -28.72 -19.48 14.86
N ALA A 130 -28.33 -18.45 15.60
CA ALA A 130 -28.03 -17.14 15.05
C ALA A 130 -26.54 -17.14 14.69
N ASP A 131 -26.23 -17.77 13.56
CA ASP A 131 -24.93 -17.69 12.89
C ASP A 131 -24.87 -16.51 11.89
#